data_AF-A0A7S1Q9B1-F1
#
_entry.id   AF-A0A7S1Q9B1-F1
#
_cell.length_a   1.000
_cell.length_b   1.000
_cell.length_c   1.000
_cell.angle_alpha   90.00
_cell.angle_beta   90.00
_cell.angle_gamma   90.00
#
_symmetry.space_group_name_H-M   'P 1'
#
loop_
_entity.id
_entity.type
_entity.pdbx_description
1 polymer ?
#
loop_
_entity_poly.entity_id
_entity_poly.type
_entity_poly.pdbx_seq_one_letter_code
_entity_poly.pdbx_strand_id
1 'polypeptide(L)'
;TFLGWHAVPDGHIVPAEPKLLIRDGKWNKMPVVITMSKNESMGMMTIDNTAAFNEVISPLFHDYDLAKAHYVSTLTKANSMPKDETSLLHAMITDKVWTCYIRSLAADMARTGGDVRVGMFAHATRYDPARGKVNKECE
;
A
#
# COMPACT_ATOMS: atom_id res chain seq x y z
N THR A 1 3.44 8.41 14.99
CA THR A 1 4.09 7.98 13.73
C THR A 1 4.53 6.54 13.89
N PHE A 2 4.15 5.64 12.96
CA PHE A 2 4.40 4.18 13.05
C PHE A 2 5.88 3.79 12.91
N LEU A 3 6.70 4.70 12.37
CA LEU A 3 8.15 4.54 12.25
C LEU A 3 8.80 5.60 13.16
N GLY A 4 9.52 5.17 14.20
CA GLY A 4 10.13 6.06 15.18
C GLY A 4 11.23 6.97 14.59
N TRP A 5 11.90 6.49 13.53
CA TRP A 5 12.89 7.24 12.77
C TRP A 5 12.61 7.06 11.28
N HIS A 6 12.53 8.16 10.54
CA HIS A 6 12.27 8.14 9.09
C HIS A 6 13.05 9.25 8.39
N ALA A 7 13.29 9.08 7.08
CA ALA A 7 13.91 10.11 6.26
C ALA A 7 13.05 11.38 6.24
N VAL A 8 13.69 12.55 6.34
CA VAL A 8 13.07 13.87 6.26
C VAL A 8 13.83 14.72 5.25
N PRO A 9 13.18 15.70 4.59
CA PRO A 9 13.89 16.69 3.78
C PRO A 9 14.89 17.45 4.66
N ASP A 10 16.17 17.32 4.33
CA ASP A 10 17.29 17.92 5.06
C ASP A 10 17.94 19.08 4.29
N GLY A 11 17.49 19.33 3.05
CA GLY A 11 18.06 20.35 2.17
C GLY A 11 19.39 19.95 1.52
N HIS A 12 19.93 18.78 1.85
CA HIS A 12 21.24 18.30 1.41
C HIS A 12 21.13 16.99 0.64
N ILE A 13 20.81 15.89 1.32
CA ILE A 13 20.62 14.57 0.71
C ILE A 13 19.25 14.49 0.06
N VAL A 14 18.22 14.97 0.76
CA VAL A 14 16.84 15.06 0.30
C VAL A 14 16.45 16.54 0.29
N PRO A 15 16.61 17.23 -0.86
CA PRO A 15 16.50 18.69 -0.91
C PRO A 15 15.08 19.21 -0.70
N ALA A 16 14.07 18.39 -0.95
CA ALA A 16 12.65 18.70 -0.74
C ALA A 16 11.84 17.41 -0.61
N GLU A 17 10.55 17.54 -0.34
CA GLU A 17 9.61 16.42 -0.30
C GLU A 17 9.72 15.55 -1.58
N PRO A 18 10.07 14.25 -1.47
CA PRO A 18 10.36 13.41 -2.63
C PRO A 18 9.24 13.36 -3.66
N LYS A 19 7.98 13.37 -3.20
CA LYS A 19 6.81 13.38 -4.09
C LYS A 19 6.75 14.64 -4.95
N LEU A 20 7.13 15.80 -4.40
CA LEU A 20 7.19 17.06 -5.15
C LEU A 20 8.33 17.02 -6.16
N LEU A 21 9.51 16.53 -5.78
CA LEU A 21 10.63 16.37 -6.71
C LEU A 21 10.26 15.49 -7.90
N ILE A 22 9.57 14.38 -7.65
CA ILE A 22 9.12 13.46 -8.71
C ILE A 22 8.08 14.12 -9.61
N ARG A 23 7.06 14.75 -9.02
CA ARG A 23 6.00 15.45 -9.75
C ARG A 23 6.54 16.60 -10.61
N ASP A 24 7.54 17.31 -10.12
CA ASP A 24 8.18 18.43 -10.82
C ASP A 24 9.29 17.96 -11.78
N GLY A 25 9.45 16.64 -11.93
CA GLY A 25 10.40 16.02 -12.85
C GLY A 25 11.86 16.05 -12.42
N LYS A 26 12.15 16.53 -11.20
CA LYS A 26 13.48 16.63 -10.57
C LYS A 26 13.91 15.28 -9.97
N TRP A 27 14.03 14.27 -10.81
CA TRP A 27 14.48 12.93 -10.43
C TRP A 27 15.27 12.28 -11.56
N ASN A 28 16.10 11.30 -11.23
CA ASN A 28 16.94 10.61 -12.21
C ASN A 28 16.11 9.68 -13.11
N LYS A 29 15.99 10.02 -14.40
CA LYS A 29 15.17 9.29 -15.38
C LYS A 29 15.86 8.00 -15.82
N MET A 30 15.71 6.96 -15.03
CA MET A 30 16.10 5.59 -15.41
C MET A 30 14.86 4.72 -15.55
N PRO A 31 14.92 3.61 -16.30
CA PRO A 31 13.84 2.62 -16.30
C PRO A 31 13.57 2.12 -14.88
N VAL A 32 12.33 2.22 -14.42
CA VAL A 32 11.91 1.80 -13.07
C VAL A 32 10.84 0.73 -13.18
N VAL A 33 11.03 -0.36 -12.44
CA VAL A 33 10.00 -1.37 -12.21
C VAL A 33 9.56 -1.26 -10.77
N ILE A 34 8.29 -0.92 -10.55
CA ILE A 34 7.68 -0.88 -9.21
C ILE A 34 6.76 -2.09 -9.09
N THR A 35 6.93 -2.87 -8.04
CA THR A 35 6.09 -4.03 -7.75
C THR A 35 5.34 -3.83 -6.45
N MET A 36 4.16 -4.41 -6.37
CA MET A 36 3.35 -4.46 -5.16
C MET A 36 2.67 -5.82 -5.07
N SER A 37 2.33 -6.25 -3.87
CA SER A 37 1.61 -7.47 -3.57
C SER A 37 0.12 -7.20 -3.40
N LYS A 38 -0.71 -8.19 -3.72
CA LYS A 38 -2.18 -8.03 -3.60
C LYS A 38 -2.65 -7.75 -2.15
N ASN A 39 -1.89 -8.20 -1.15
CA ASN A 39 -2.30 -8.20 0.27
C ASN A 39 -1.22 -7.58 1.19
N GLU A 40 -0.63 -6.44 0.81
CA GLU A 40 0.49 -5.83 1.56
C GLU A 40 0.20 -5.65 3.06
N SER A 41 -1.03 -5.23 3.39
CA SER A 41 -1.41 -4.99 4.78
C SER A 41 -1.40 -6.26 5.65
N MET A 42 -1.57 -7.46 5.07
CA MET A 42 -1.56 -8.72 5.83
C MET A 42 -0.20 -9.06 6.41
N GLY A 43 0.89 -8.61 5.77
CA GLY A 43 2.26 -8.84 6.26
C GLY A 43 2.69 -7.86 7.36
N MET A 44 2.01 -6.72 7.48
CA MET A 44 2.41 -5.64 8.39
C MET A 44 1.46 -5.43 9.56
N MET A 45 0.22 -5.90 9.47
CA MET A 45 -0.81 -5.67 10.48
C MET A 45 -1.55 -6.96 10.78
N THR A 46 -1.54 -7.38 12.03
CA THR A 46 -2.49 -8.38 12.55
C THR A 46 -3.76 -7.66 12.94
N ILE A 47 -4.73 -7.58 12.02
CA ILE A 47 -6.05 -6.95 12.28
C ILE A 47 -6.95 -7.98 12.95
N ASP A 48 -6.63 -8.35 14.19
CA ASP A 48 -7.39 -9.34 14.97
C ASP A 48 -8.32 -8.69 16.01
N ASN A 49 -8.36 -7.36 16.13
CA ASN A 49 -9.17 -6.69 17.15
C ASN A 49 -9.67 -5.30 16.73
N THR A 50 -10.90 -4.98 17.10
CA THR A 50 -11.56 -3.67 16.95
C THR A 50 -10.77 -2.51 17.55
N ALA A 51 -9.98 -2.77 18.61
CA ALA A 51 -9.09 -1.79 19.20
C ALA A 51 -7.91 -1.41 18.28
N ALA A 52 -7.25 -2.41 17.68
CA ALA A 52 -6.16 -2.18 16.73
C ALA A 52 -6.65 -1.44 15.48
N PHE A 53 -7.91 -1.69 15.08
CA PHE A 53 -8.56 -0.97 13.98
C PHE A 53 -8.71 0.54 14.28
N ASN A 54 -9.18 0.91 15.47
CA ASN A 54 -9.37 2.33 15.83
C ASN A 54 -8.04 3.07 16.03
N GLU A 55 -7.00 2.40 16.52
CA GLU A 55 -5.71 3.04 16.78
C GLU A 55 -4.83 3.17 15.52
N VAL A 56 -4.89 2.20 14.60
CA VAL A 56 -3.99 2.15 13.45
C VAL A 56 -4.68 2.53 12.15
N ILE A 57 -5.95 2.16 11.98
CA ILE A 57 -6.62 2.23 10.67
C ILE A 57 -7.50 3.46 10.56
N SER A 58 -8.33 3.75 11.56
CA SER A 58 -9.19 4.93 11.57
C SER A 58 -8.41 6.23 11.27
N PRO A 59 -7.21 6.48 11.85
CA PRO A 59 -6.45 7.70 11.58
C PRO A 59 -5.88 7.80 10.15
N LEU A 60 -5.81 6.70 9.39
CA LEU A 60 -5.37 6.74 7.98
C LEU A 60 -6.43 7.36 7.06
N PHE A 61 -7.68 7.42 7.52
CA PHE A 61 -8.80 7.98 6.79
C PHE A 61 -9.27 9.26 7.47
N HIS A 62 -9.44 10.34 6.70
CA HIS A 62 -9.96 11.60 7.22
C HIS A 62 -11.40 11.43 7.74
N ASP A 63 -12.19 10.62 7.03
CA ASP A 63 -13.51 10.14 7.42
C ASP A 63 -13.58 8.65 7.03
N TYR A 64 -13.53 7.78 8.02
CA TYR A 64 -13.50 6.33 7.80
C TYR A 64 -14.83 5.81 7.26
N ASP A 65 -15.97 6.28 7.78
CA ASP A 65 -17.28 5.77 7.39
C ASP A 65 -17.60 6.13 5.95
N LEU A 66 -17.28 7.36 5.55
CA LEU A 66 -17.39 7.80 4.16
C LEU A 66 -16.46 7.00 3.24
N ALA A 67 -15.21 6.78 3.66
CA ALA A 67 -14.25 6.01 2.89
C ALA A 67 -14.70 4.54 2.71
N LYS A 68 -15.21 3.91 3.78
CA LYS A 68 -15.76 2.56 3.76
C LYS A 68 -16.96 2.47 2.82
N ALA A 69 -17.92 3.39 2.94
CA ALA A 69 -19.09 3.44 2.08
C ALA A 69 -18.71 3.56 0.60
N HIS A 70 -17.76 4.45 0.29
CA HIS A 70 -17.29 4.63 -1.08
C HIS A 70 -16.57 3.40 -1.62
N TYR A 71 -15.73 2.76 -0.80
CA TYR A 71 -14.99 1.56 -1.18
C TYR A 71 -15.92 0.36 -1.42
N VAL A 72 -16.89 0.14 -0.54
CA VAL A 72 -17.92 -0.91 -0.69
C VAL A 72 -18.75 -0.67 -1.96
N SER A 73 -19.14 0.56 -2.24
CA SER A 73 -19.86 0.91 -3.48
C SER A 73 -19.05 0.56 -4.73
N THR A 74 -17.75 0.88 -4.74
CA THR A 74 -16.85 0.55 -5.85
C THR A 74 -16.69 -0.96 -6.04
N LEU A 75 -16.44 -1.71 -4.97
CA LEU A 75 -16.27 -3.17 -5.03
C LEU A 75 -17.56 -3.89 -5.43
N THR A 76 -18.71 -3.39 -4.99
CA THR A 76 -20.02 -3.92 -5.37
C THR A 76 -20.23 -3.78 -6.88
N LYS A 77 -19.94 -2.59 -7.45
CA LYS A 77 -20.01 -2.36 -8.90
C LYS A 77 -19.04 -3.24 -9.69
N ALA A 78 -17.88 -3.55 -9.12
CA ALA A 78 -16.86 -4.40 -9.72
C ALA A 78 -17.09 -5.91 -9.49
N ASN A 79 -18.15 -6.30 -8.78
CA ASN A 79 -18.43 -7.68 -8.37
C ASN A 79 -17.21 -8.38 -7.71
N SER A 80 -16.50 -7.66 -6.84
CA SER A 80 -15.23 -8.08 -6.25
C SER A 80 -15.23 -7.98 -4.72
N MET A 81 -16.40 -8.08 -4.10
CA MET A 81 -16.55 -7.97 -2.65
C MET A 81 -15.75 -9.07 -1.91
N PRO A 82 -14.92 -8.70 -0.92
CA PRO A 82 -14.28 -9.64 0.00
C PRO A 82 -15.28 -10.47 0.80
N LYS A 83 -14.83 -11.63 1.29
CA LYS A 83 -15.68 -12.61 1.98
C LYS A 83 -16.04 -12.22 3.42
N ASP A 84 -15.21 -11.41 4.06
CA ASP A 84 -15.32 -11.02 5.46
C ASP A 84 -14.81 -9.60 5.68
N GLU A 85 -15.18 -9.03 6.83
CA GLU A 85 -14.83 -7.65 7.19
C GLU A 85 -13.32 -7.45 7.34
N THR A 86 -12.60 -8.42 7.91
CA THR A 86 -11.13 -8.37 8.05
C THR A 86 -10.45 -8.25 6.69
N SER A 87 -10.88 -9.03 5.71
CA SER A 87 -10.39 -8.97 4.33
C SER A 87 -10.73 -7.65 3.64
N LEU A 88 -11.91 -7.08 3.91
CA LEU A 88 -12.29 -5.75 3.42
C LEU A 88 -11.37 -4.66 3.99
N LEU A 89 -11.10 -4.72 5.29
CA LEU A 89 -10.20 -3.78 5.96
C LEU A 89 -8.78 -3.88 5.40
N HIS A 90 -8.26 -5.09 5.24
CA HIS A 90 -6.96 -5.32 4.61
C HIS A 90 -6.90 -4.76 3.19
N ALA A 91 -7.94 -4.95 2.38
CA ALA A 91 -8.01 -4.40 1.04
C ALA A 91 -7.99 -2.85 1.05
N MET A 92 -8.79 -2.23 1.92
CA MET A 92 -8.84 -0.77 2.07
C MET A 92 -7.48 -0.17 2.45
N ILE A 93 -6.78 -0.78 3.41
CA ILE A 93 -5.47 -0.30 3.86
C ILE A 93 -4.41 -0.53 2.78
N THR A 94 -4.41 -1.72 2.17
CA THR A 94 -3.50 -2.05 1.06
C THR A 94 -3.60 -0.98 -0.03
N ASP A 95 -4.83 -0.63 -0.41
CA ASP A 95 -5.05 0.39 -1.41
C ASP A 95 -4.67 1.79 -0.96
N LYS A 96 -5.02 2.17 0.27
CA LYS A 96 -4.74 3.51 0.81
C LYS A 96 -3.25 3.79 0.94
N VAL A 97 -2.49 2.83 1.45
CA VAL A 97 -1.07 3.01 1.83
C VAL A 97 -0.13 2.64 0.69
N TRP A 98 -0.43 1.59 -0.08
CA TRP A 98 0.45 1.09 -1.13
C TRP A 98 -0.12 1.26 -2.54
N THR A 99 -1.22 0.58 -2.89
CA THR A 99 -1.67 0.46 -4.29
C THR A 99 -1.89 1.83 -4.94
N CYS A 100 -2.70 2.69 -4.30
CA CYS A 100 -3.03 4.00 -4.85
C CYS A 100 -1.83 4.94 -4.85
N TYR A 101 -0.97 4.85 -3.83
CA TYR A 101 0.24 5.65 -3.75
C TYR A 101 1.21 5.30 -4.88
N ILE A 102 1.50 4.02 -5.09
CA ILE A 102 2.39 3.55 -6.15
C ILE A 102 1.84 3.91 -7.53
N ARG A 103 0.52 3.75 -7.75
CA ARG A 103 -0.11 4.13 -9.02
C ARG A 103 0.02 5.63 -9.28
N SER A 104 -0.22 6.46 -8.26
CA SER A 104 -0.03 7.91 -8.37
C SER A 104 1.42 8.26 -8.66
N LEU A 105 2.36 7.64 -7.96
CA LEU A 105 3.80 7.87 -8.11
C LEU A 105 4.29 7.49 -9.50
N ALA A 106 3.90 6.31 -9.99
CA ALA A 106 4.25 5.84 -11.32
C ALA A 106 3.67 6.77 -12.40
N ALA A 107 2.45 7.28 -12.21
CA ALA A 107 1.86 8.27 -13.10
C ALA A 107 2.64 9.61 -13.10
N ASP A 108 3.08 10.10 -11.94
CA ASP A 108 3.93 11.29 -11.83
C ASP A 108 5.28 11.09 -12.56
N MET A 109 5.91 9.94 -12.37
CA MET A 109 7.17 9.59 -13.04
C MET A 109 6.99 9.48 -14.56
N ALA A 110 5.96 8.77 -15.03
CA ALA A 110 5.67 8.62 -16.45
C ALA A 110 5.37 9.98 -17.12
N ARG A 111 4.55 10.83 -16.49
CA ARG A 111 4.23 12.19 -17.00
C ARG A 111 5.45 13.08 -17.13
N THR A 112 6.45 12.89 -16.28
CA THR A 112 7.69 13.67 -16.30
C THR A 112 8.78 13.00 -17.14
N GLY A 113 8.43 12.07 -18.03
CA GLY A 113 9.34 11.49 -19.04
C GLY A 113 10.11 10.24 -18.60
N GLY A 114 9.67 9.55 -17.54
CA GLY A 114 10.25 8.28 -17.12
C GLY A 114 9.69 7.05 -17.84
N ASP A 115 10.51 6.01 -18.05
CA ASP A 115 10.06 4.65 -18.37
C ASP A 115 9.72 3.92 -17.07
N VAL A 116 8.42 3.78 -16.77
CA VAL A 116 7.97 3.15 -15.52
C VAL A 116 7.00 2.02 -15.81
N ARG A 117 7.30 0.84 -15.25
CA ARG A 117 6.45 -0.34 -15.29
C ARG A 117 5.95 -0.66 -13.90
N VAL A 118 4.64 -0.86 -13.77
CA VAL A 118 4.02 -1.26 -12.50
C VAL A 118 3.57 -2.71 -12.61
N GLY A 119 4.04 -3.56 -11.69
CA GLY A 119 3.67 -4.96 -11.60
C GLY A 119 2.90 -5.26 -10.32
N MET A 120 2.00 -6.25 -10.38
CA MET A 120 1.28 -6.79 -9.24
C MET A 120 1.67 -8.25 -9.02
N PHE A 121 2.20 -8.56 -7.85
CA PHE A 121 2.48 -9.92 -7.41
C PHE A 121 1.22 -10.52 -6.76
N ALA A 122 0.63 -11.50 -7.42
CA ALA A 122 -0.65 -12.11 -7.03
C ALA A 122 -0.52 -13.59 -6.61
N HIS A 123 0.70 -14.13 -6.53
CA HIS A 123 0.92 -15.51 -6.12
C HIS A 123 0.95 -15.61 -4.59
N ALA A 124 0.09 -16.47 -4.03
CA ALA A 124 0.17 -16.86 -2.62
C ALA A 124 1.00 -18.14 -2.52
N THR A 125 2.05 -18.14 -1.69
CA THR A 125 2.87 -19.33 -1.48
C THR A 125 2.01 -20.43 -0.84
N ARG A 126 2.25 -21.69 -1.24
CA ARG A 126 1.59 -22.85 -0.62
C ARG A 126 1.95 -22.99 0.87
N TYR A 127 3.11 -22.48 1.25
CA TYR A 127 3.64 -22.41 2.61
C TYR A 127 3.70 -20.94 2.99
N ASP A 128 2.64 -20.48 3.66
CA ASP A 128 2.52 -19.14 4.20
C ASP A 128 2.72 -19.25 5.72
N PRO A 129 3.77 -18.61 6.30
CA PRO A 129 3.97 -18.58 7.74
C PRO A 129 2.75 -18.02 8.49
N ALA A 130 1.98 -17.11 7.87
CA ALA A 130 0.75 -16.57 8.45
C ALA A 130 -0.40 -17.60 8.49
N ARG A 131 -0.29 -18.71 7.74
CA ARG A 131 -1.24 -19.83 7.76
C ARG A 131 -0.72 -21.06 8.50
N GLY A 132 0.37 -20.93 9.26
CA GLY A 132 0.86 -21.97 10.17
C GLY A 132 1.43 -23.21 9.49
N LYS A 133 1.73 -23.17 8.18
CA LYS A 133 2.48 -24.23 7.48
C LYS A 133 3.85 -23.70 7.08
N VAL A 134 4.70 -23.50 8.09
CA VAL A 134 6.13 -23.33 7.88
C VAL A 134 6.64 -24.63 7.24
N ASN A 135 7.46 -24.52 6.18
CA ASN A 135 8.13 -25.70 5.64
C ASN A 135 9.05 -26.26 6.74
N LYS A 136 9.01 -27.56 7.02
CA LYS A 136 9.92 -28.20 8.00
C LYS A 136 11.41 -28.01 7.68
N GLU A 137 11.73 -27.73 6.41
CA GLU A 137 13.10 -27.43 5.97
C GLU A 137 13.52 -25.97 6.27
N CYS A 138 12.57 -25.11 6.65
CA CYS A 138 12.78 -23.72 7.04
C CYS A 138 12.61 -23.49 8.56
N GLU A 139 12.47 -24.56 9.34
CA GLU A 139 12.55 -24.56 10.80
C GLU A 139 14.01 -24.65 11.28
#